data_AF-A0A1J3DT07-F1
#
_entry.id   AF-A0A1J3DT07-F1
#
_cell.length_a   1.000
_cell.length_b   1.000
_cell.length_c   1.000
_cell.angle_alpha   90.00
_cell.angle_beta   90.00
_cell.angle_gamma   90.00
#
_symmetry.space_group_name_H-M   'P 1'
#
loop_
_entity.id
_entity.type
_entity.pdbx_description
1 polymer ?
#
loop_
_entity_poly.entity_id
_entity_poly.type
_entity_poly.pdbx_seq_one_letter_code
_entity_poly.pdbx_strand_id
1 'polypeptide(L)'
;SLADSRVRYSEDVYDRVWLNRNLGAGYKEINTSLPVISSNNSYNPPGLVMSTALTPENTADPIIMKLENTDPTVRYFVYMHFAEVEDLSLRPN
;
A
#
# COMPACT_ATOMS: atom_id res chain seq x y z
N SER A 1 8.02 9.83 -11.05
CA SER A 1 7.34 9.18 -9.91
C SER A 1 6.06 8.55 -10.45
N LEU A 2 5.75 7.31 -10.06
CA LEU A 2 4.45 6.69 -10.36
C LEU A 2 3.28 7.39 -9.63
N ALA A 3 3.57 8.43 -8.84
CA ALA A 3 2.59 9.25 -8.14
C ALA A 3 1.57 9.99 -9.04
N ASP A 4 1.75 10.01 -10.36
CA ASP A 4 0.83 10.67 -11.32
C ASP A 4 0.02 9.67 -12.18
N SER A 5 0.32 8.37 -12.13
CA SER A 5 -0.51 7.38 -12.82
C SER A 5 -1.75 7.09 -11.99
N ARG A 6 -2.84 7.80 -12.28
CA ARG A 6 -4.17 7.42 -11.78
C ARG A 6 -4.46 6.01 -12.27
N VAL A 7 -4.58 5.06 -11.34
CA VAL A 7 -5.15 3.73 -11.64
C VAL A 7 -6.52 3.96 -12.30
N ARG A 8 -6.75 3.36 -13.47
CA ARG A 8 -8.02 3.45 -14.19
C ARG A 8 -8.66 2.07 -14.28
N TYR A 9 -9.84 2.03 -14.89
CA TYR A 9 -10.58 0.80 -15.14
C TYR A 9 -9.77 -0.35 -15.76
N SER A 10 -8.81 -0.07 -16.66
CA SER A 10 -7.96 -1.11 -17.26
C SER A 10 -7.06 -1.82 -16.25
N GLU A 11 -6.72 -1.15 -15.14
CA GLU A 11 -5.88 -1.68 -14.08
C GLU A 11 -6.68 -2.06 -12.81
N ASP A 12 -7.87 -1.48 -12.62
CA ASP A 12 -8.82 -1.80 -11.53
C ASP A 12 -10.23 -2.03 -12.09
N VAL A 13 -10.66 -3.29 -12.12
CA VAL A 13 -12.00 -3.68 -12.60
C VAL A 13 -13.15 -3.01 -11.82
N TYR A 14 -12.87 -2.53 -10.60
CA TYR A 14 -13.86 -1.84 -9.78
C TYR A 14 -13.76 -0.30 -9.87
N ASP A 15 -12.85 0.24 -10.70
CA ASP A 15 -12.58 1.66 -10.90
C ASP A 15 -12.41 2.45 -9.58
N ARG A 16 -11.79 1.83 -8.56
CA ARG A 16 -11.62 2.47 -7.25
C ARG A 16 -10.57 3.55 -7.35
N VAL A 17 -10.78 4.62 -6.59
CA VAL A 17 -9.79 5.69 -6.43
C VAL A 17 -8.79 5.27 -5.35
N TRP A 18 -7.54 5.09 -5.76
CA TRP A 18 -6.42 4.87 -4.85
C TRP A 18 -5.70 6.19 -4.59
N LEU A 19 -5.65 6.60 -3.33
CA LEU A 19 -4.98 7.83 -2.92
C LEU A 19 -3.64 7.51 -2.28
N ASN A 20 -2.58 8.14 -2.79
CA ASN A 20 -1.26 8.01 -2.23
C ASN A 20 -1.24 8.61 -0.83
N ARG A 21 -0.98 7.79 0.18
CA ARG A 21 -0.93 8.25 1.57
C ARG A 21 0.48 8.67 1.93
N ASN A 22 0.72 9.98 2.05
CA ASN A 22 1.96 10.49 2.62
C ASN A 22 1.86 10.42 4.16
N LEU A 23 2.68 9.58 4.79
CA LEU A 23 2.73 9.41 6.25
C LEU A 23 3.65 10.42 6.95
N GLY A 24 4.32 11.29 6.20
CA GLY A 24 5.27 12.27 6.70
C GLY A 24 6.67 11.69 6.92
N ALA A 25 7.49 12.42 7.69
CA ALA A 25 8.85 12.01 8.02
C ALA A 25 8.89 10.69 8.81
N GLY A 26 9.96 9.91 8.64
CA GLY A 26 10.14 8.61 9.30
C GLY A 26 9.60 7.42 8.49
N TYR A 27 9.08 7.64 7.29
CA TYR A 27 8.63 6.61 6.37
C TYR A 27 9.30 6.75 5.01
N LYS A 28 9.69 5.62 4.42
CA LYS A 28 10.20 5.55 3.04
C LYS A 28 9.23 4.77 2.16
N GLU A 29 9.05 5.26 0.94
CA GLU A 29 8.34 4.55 -0.13
C GLU A 29 9.30 3.54 -0.77
N ILE A 30 8.79 2.34 -1.01
CA ILE A 30 9.49 1.23 -1.64
C ILE A 30 8.63 0.68 -2.77
N ASN A 31 9.27 0.18 -3.82
CA ASN A 31 8.56 -0.40 -4.96
C ASN A 31 9.34 -1.57 -5.57
N THR A 32 8.64 -2.33 -6.40
CA THR A 32 9.23 -3.41 -7.18
C THR A 32 8.77 -3.34 -8.64
N SER A 33 9.64 -3.78 -9.55
CA SER A 33 9.27 -4.03 -10.96
C SER A 33 8.84 -5.48 -11.18
N LEU A 34 8.96 -6.35 -10.17
CA LEU A 34 8.52 -7.73 -10.26
C LEU A 34 6.98 -7.81 -10.24
N PRO A 35 6.38 -8.78 -10.96
CA PRO A 35 4.94 -8.98 -10.91
C PRO A 35 4.46 -9.31 -9.49
N VAL A 36 3.56 -8.49 -8.96
CA VAL A 36 2.87 -8.78 -7.69
C VAL A 36 1.57 -9.50 -7.99
N ILE A 37 1.55 -10.80 -7.72
CA ILE A 37 0.42 -11.68 -8.05
C ILE A 37 -0.42 -11.91 -6.79
N SER A 38 -1.70 -11.54 -6.85
CA SER A 38 -2.66 -11.76 -5.77
C SER A 38 -3.48 -13.04 -6.02
N SER A 39 -2.87 -14.21 -5.86
CA SER A 39 -3.63 -15.47 -5.97
C SER A 39 -4.68 -15.53 -4.85
N ASN A 40 -5.97 -15.67 -5.20
CA ASN A 40 -7.12 -15.79 -4.29
C ASN A 40 -7.48 -14.53 -3.47
N ASN A 41 -7.20 -13.31 -3.96
CA ASN A 41 -7.69 -12.09 -3.31
C ASN A 41 -9.01 -11.61 -3.96
N SER A 42 -10.14 -11.76 -3.26
CA SER A 42 -11.46 -11.31 -3.73
C SER A 42 -11.57 -9.78 -3.88
N TYR A 43 -10.75 -9.01 -3.17
CA TYR A 43 -10.68 -7.55 -3.33
C TYR A 43 -9.99 -7.15 -4.64
N ASN A 44 -9.25 -8.06 -5.28
CA ASN A 44 -8.54 -7.85 -6.55
C ASN A 44 -7.88 -6.46 -6.65
N PRO A 45 -6.99 -6.08 -5.71
CA PRO A 45 -6.32 -4.79 -5.79
C PRO A 45 -5.42 -4.74 -7.04
N PRO A 46 -5.31 -3.58 -7.69
CA PRO A 46 -4.47 -3.42 -8.88
C PRO A 46 -3.02 -3.81 -8.61
N GLY A 47 -2.39 -4.52 -9.54
CA GLY A 47 -0.98 -4.90 -9.42
C GLY A 47 -0.07 -3.67 -9.25
N LEU A 48 -0.40 -2.56 -9.92
CA LEU A 48 0.33 -1.30 -9.77
C LEU A 48 0.30 -0.76 -8.34
N VAL A 49 -0.85 -0.83 -7.66
CA VAL A 49 -0.97 -0.44 -6.24
C VAL A 49 -0.13 -1.37 -5.38
N MET A 50 -0.25 -2.68 -5.60
CA MET A 50 0.45 -3.69 -4.82
C MET A 50 1.96 -3.73 -5.06
N SER A 51 2.45 -3.13 -6.16
CA SER A 51 3.88 -2.99 -6.46
C SER A 51 4.57 -1.87 -5.68
N THR A 52 3.81 -1.10 -4.90
CA THR A 52 4.31 -0.01 -4.05
C THR A 52 3.94 -0.29 -2.60
N ALA A 53 4.81 0.09 -1.67
CA ALA A 53 4.54 0.02 -0.24
C ALA A 53 5.26 1.14 0.52
N LEU A 54 4.94 1.25 1.81
CA LEU A 54 5.62 2.13 2.74
C LEU A 54 6.20 1.28 3.87
N THR A 55 7.40 1.65 4.31
CA THR A 55 8.02 1.07 5.50
C THR A 55 8.55 2.21 6.38
N PRO A 56 8.55 2.05 7.71
CA PRO A 56 9.34 2.90 8.58
C PRO A 56 10.80 2.95 8.12
N GLU A 57 11.44 4.10 8.25
CA GLU A 57 12.89 4.25 7.99
C GLU A 57 13.70 3.43 8.99
N ASN A 58 13.27 3.43 10.25
CA ASN A 58 13.76 2.56 11.30
C ASN A 58 12.80 1.37 11.46
N THR A 59 13.26 0.17 11.13
CA THR A 59 12.44 -1.04 11.14
C THR A 59 11.95 -1.47 12.53
N ALA A 60 12.48 -0.88 13.61
CA ALA A 60 11.97 -1.08 14.95
C ALA A 60 10.72 -0.23 15.26
N ASP A 61 10.44 0.80 14.44
CA ASP A 61 9.31 1.71 14.66
C ASP A 61 8.02 1.15 14.05
N PRO A 62 6.84 1.44 14.64
CA PRO A 62 5.56 1.00 14.11
C PRO A 62 5.07 1.88 12.96
N ILE A 63 4.20 1.32 12.10
CA ILE A 63 3.37 2.12 11.19
C ILE A 63 2.14 2.64 11.96
N ILE A 64 2.02 3.96 12.08
CA ILE A 64 0.91 4.60 12.82
C ILE A 64 -0.12 5.16 11.84
N MET A 65 -1.35 4.66 11.94
CA MET A 65 -2.50 5.20 11.21
C MET A 65 -3.52 5.74 12.21
N LYS A 66 -3.79 7.04 12.15
CA LYS A 66 -4.81 7.69 12.97
C LYS A 66 -6.04 7.98 12.15
N LEU A 67 -7.19 7.57 12.65
CA LEU A 67 -8.50 7.96 12.13
C LEU A 67 -8.99 9.12 12.99
N GLU A 68 -8.90 10.34 12.45
CA GLU A 68 -9.30 11.54 13.16
C GLU A 68 -10.83 11.68 13.11
N ASN A 69 -11.43 11.94 14.28
CA ASN A 69 -12.86 12.23 14.47
C ASN A 69 -13.85 11.10 14.09
N THR A 70 -13.99 10.11 14.98
CA THR A 70 -14.98 9.05 14.81
C THR A 70 -16.27 9.37 15.55
N ASP A 71 -17.34 9.60 14.80
CA ASP A 71 -18.71 9.46 15.31
C ASP A 71 -18.84 8.05 15.95
N PRO A 72 -19.16 7.95 17.25
CA PRO A 72 -19.20 6.67 17.96
C PRO A 72 -20.35 5.76 17.48
N THR A 73 -21.28 6.28 16.68
CA THR A 73 -22.40 5.51 16.11
C THR A 73 -22.02 4.82 14.79
N VAL A 74 -20.90 5.21 14.17
CA VAL A 74 -20.44 4.67 12.90
C VAL A 74 -19.47 3.52 13.12
N ARG A 75 -19.65 2.44 12.35
CA ARG A 75 -18.73 1.29 12.31
C ARG A 75 -17.77 1.43 11.13
N TYR A 76 -16.48 1.28 11.41
CA TYR A 76 -15.41 1.34 10.42
C TYR A 76 -14.85 -0.05 10.18
N PHE A 77 -14.54 -0.36 8.93
CA PHE A 77 -13.87 -1.58 8.52
C PHE A 77 -12.55 -1.20 7.85
N VAL A 78 -11.46 -1.77 8.32
CA VAL A 78 -10.11 -1.54 7.78
C VAL A 78 -9.66 -2.80 7.05
N TYR A 79 -9.34 -2.65 5.77
CA TYR A 79 -8.79 -3.70 4.94
C TYR A 79 -7.37 -3.32 4.57
N MET A 80 -6.41 -4.15 4.95
CA MET A 80 -5.00 -3.94 4.65
C MET A 80 -4.55 -4.96 3.62
N HIS A 81 -3.79 -4.50 2.64
CA HIS A 81 -3.23 -5.33 1.58
C HIS A 81 -1.71 -5.29 1.69
N PHE A 82 -1.08 -6.46 1.68
CA PHE A 82 0.37 -6.61 1.82
C PHE A 82 0.92 -7.39 0.64
N ALA A 83 2.11 -7.01 0.21
CA ALA A 83 2.95 -7.75 -0.71
C ALA A 83 4.40 -7.56 -0.29
N GLU A 84 5.24 -8.55 -0.56
CA GLU A 84 6.68 -8.37 -0.50
C GLU A 84 7.11 -7.57 -1.73
N VAL A 85 7.78 -6.44 -1.52
CA VAL A 85 8.22 -5.53 -2.58
C VAL A 85 9.73 -5.27 -2.53
N GLU A 86 10.43 -5.81 -1.53
CA GLU A 86 11.89 -5.79 -1.46
C GLU A 86 12.44 -7.20 -1.60
N ASP A 87 13.50 -7.35 -2.39
CA ASP A 87 14.27 -8.59 -2.41
C ASP A 87 15.21 -8.61 -1.20
N LEU A 88 14.79 -9.31 -0.15
CA LEU A 88 15.57 -9.44 1.09
C LEU A 88 16.87 -10.21 0.89
N SER A 89 17.03 -10.97 -0.20
CA SER A 89 18.30 -11.65 -0.51
C SER A 89 19.42 -10.69 -0.90
N LEU A 90 19.08 -9.45 -1.26
CA LEU A 90 20.05 -8.40 -1.63
C LEU A 90 20.53 -7.58 -0.44
N ARG A 91 19.99 -7.80 0.77
CA ARG A 91 20.44 -7.11 1.98
C ARG A 91 21.63 -7.84 2.59
N PRO A 92 22.81 -7.21 2.70
CA PRO A 92 23.93 -7.81 3.42
C PRO A 92 23.58 -7.95 4.91
N ASN A 93 24.03 -9.05 5.51
CA ASN A 93 23.90 -9.33 6.95
C ASN A 93 24.59 -8.26 7.82
#